data_AF-A0A0L8MWG8-F1
#
_entry.id   AF-A0A0L8MWG8-F1
#
_cell.length_a   1.000
_cell.length_b   1.000
_cell.length_c   1.000
_cell.angle_alpha   90.00
_cell.angle_beta   90.00
_cell.angle_gamma   90.00
#
_symmetry.space_group_name_H-M   'P 1'
#
loop_
_entity.id
_entity.type
_entity.pdbx_description
1 polymer ?
#
loop_
_entity_poly.entity_id
_entity_poly.type
_entity_poly.pdbx_seq_one_letter_code
_entity_poly.pdbx_strand_id
1 'polypeptide(L)'
;MVDEHGASDAFKNRCTNAALTLESCISYSIERVSLHESNEDPKDNTLDVWLREGPWKPDVVISLANLRSVRPWETGLGVSFIDGISLVHLPELPLPWPAEAVGRLERSEDLPELVWLRITGPLEVDAVASIVTVYVAQSDDAASVLR
;
A
#
# COMPACT_ATOMS: atom_id res chain seq x y z
N MET A 1 -17.59 19.79 16.31
CA MET A 1 -16.54 19.12 17.10
C MET A 1 -16.98 17.70 17.45
N VAL A 2 -17.42 16.94 16.44
CA VAL A 2 -17.80 15.52 16.49
C VAL A 2 -17.58 15.04 15.06
N ASP A 3 -16.33 14.73 14.67
CA ASP A 3 -16.04 14.08 13.37
C ASP A 3 -14.59 13.58 13.26
N GLU A 4 -13.64 14.17 14.00
CA GLU A 4 -12.21 13.75 13.91
C GLU A 4 -11.96 12.34 14.46
N HIS A 5 -12.63 11.97 15.56
CA HIS A 5 -12.51 10.61 16.14
C HIS A 5 -13.11 9.54 15.20
N GLY A 6 -14.18 9.86 14.48
CA GLY A 6 -14.78 8.94 13.49
C GLY A 6 -13.94 8.80 12.23
N ALA A 7 -13.27 9.87 11.81
CA ALA A 7 -12.37 9.87 10.67
C ALA A 7 -11.07 9.08 10.93
N SER A 8 -10.49 9.22 12.13
CA SER A 8 -9.31 8.44 12.58
C SER A 8 -9.63 6.94 12.63
N ASP A 9 -10.76 6.56 13.23
CA ASP A 9 -11.20 5.16 13.24
C ASP A 9 -11.44 4.63 11.82
N ALA A 10 -11.93 5.46 10.89
CA ALA A 10 -12.14 5.05 9.51
C ALA A 10 -10.83 4.76 8.77
N PHE A 11 -9.77 5.56 8.94
CA PHE A 11 -8.49 5.30 8.28
C PHE A 11 -7.77 4.09 8.85
N LYS A 12 -7.75 3.95 10.19
CA LYS A 12 -7.25 2.75 10.86
C LYS A 12 -7.99 1.49 10.39
N ASN A 13 -9.32 1.54 10.26
CA ASN A 13 -10.12 0.42 9.75
C ASN A 13 -9.78 0.10 8.28
N ARG A 14 -9.58 1.12 7.43
CA ARG A 14 -9.10 0.92 6.05
C ARG A 14 -7.74 0.22 6.03
N CYS A 15 -6.79 0.66 6.84
CA CYS A 15 -5.47 0.01 6.94
C CYS A 15 -5.59 -1.43 7.43
N THR A 16 -6.44 -1.70 8.43
CA THR A 16 -6.64 -3.04 8.97
C THR A 16 -7.23 -3.99 7.91
N ASN A 17 -8.27 -3.56 7.19
CA ASN A 17 -8.87 -4.36 6.12
C ASN A 17 -7.91 -4.59 4.94
N ALA A 18 -7.12 -3.57 4.60
CA ALA A 18 -6.07 -3.69 3.59
C ALA A 18 -5.02 -4.73 4.02
N ALA A 19 -4.53 -4.65 5.26
CA ALA A 19 -3.56 -5.61 5.80
C ALA A 19 -4.09 -7.06 5.75
N LEU A 20 -5.33 -7.29 6.21
CA LEU A 20 -5.97 -8.62 6.16
C LEU A 20 -6.10 -9.16 4.73
N THR A 21 -6.41 -8.30 3.76
CA THR A 21 -6.45 -8.71 2.34
C THR A 21 -5.07 -9.15 1.86
N LEU A 22 -4.04 -8.38 2.21
CA LEU A 22 -2.67 -8.60 1.77
C LEU A 22 -1.99 -9.80 2.44
N GLU A 23 -2.41 -10.23 3.63
CA GLU A 23 -1.90 -11.46 4.27
C GLU A 23 -2.05 -12.68 3.36
N SER A 24 -3.11 -12.73 2.55
CA SER A 24 -3.36 -13.82 1.60
C SER A 24 -2.56 -13.72 0.30
N CYS A 25 -1.84 -12.60 0.09
CA CYS A 25 -1.14 -12.31 -1.16
C CYS A 25 0.31 -12.83 -1.19
N ILE A 26 0.76 -13.61 -0.20
CA ILE A 26 2.13 -14.13 -0.15
C ILE A 26 2.46 -15.07 -1.32
N SER A 27 1.46 -15.76 -1.88
CA SER A 27 1.62 -16.62 -3.07
C SER A 27 1.58 -15.84 -4.38
N TYR A 28 1.35 -14.52 -4.34
CA TYR A 28 1.27 -13.67 -5.51
C TYR A 28 2.67 -13.23 -5.93
N SER A 29 2.78 -12.80 -7.18
CA SER A 29 3.94 -12.12 -7.73
C SER A 29 3.58 -10.68 -8.06
N ILE A 30 4.56 -9.79 -7.95
CA ILE A 30 4.46 -8.41 -8.41
C ILE A 30 4.57 -8.44 -9.94
N GLU A 31 3.46 -8.16 -10.61
CA GLU A 31 3.37 -8.09 -12.08
C GLU A 31 3.92 -6.75 -12.58
N ARG A 32 3.57 -5.68 -11.87
CA ARG A 32 3.96 -4.32 -12.22
C ARG A 32 3.98 -3.49 -10.95
N VAL A 33 4.86 -2.50 -10.94
CA VAL A 33 4.72 -1.37 -10.04
C VAL A 33 4.84 -0.08 -10.86
N SER A 34 4.08 0.95 -10.50
CA SER A 34 4.09 2.26 -11.15
C SER A 34 4.17 3.36 -10.11
N LEU A 35 5.20 4.19 -10.20
CA LEU A 35 5.33 5.42 -9.44
C LEU A 35 4.98 6.59 -10.35
N HIS A 36 4.01 7.40 -9.94
CA HIS A 36 3.67 8.66 -10.61
C HIS A 36 4.11 9.81 -9.71
N GLU A 37 5.10 10.57 -10.17
CA GLU A 37 5.60 11.76 -9.47
C GLU A 37 5.11 13.01 -10.18
N SER A 38 4.41 13.88 -9.44
CA SER A 38 4.00 15.20 -9.89
C SER A 38 5.08 16.22 -9.55
N ASN A 39 5.46 17.01 -10.55
CA ASN A 39 6.39 18.13 -10.37
C ASN A 39 5.72 19.37 -9.75
N GLU A 40 4.38 19.41 -9.70
CA GLU A 40 3.61 20.59 -9.28
C GLU A 40 3.22 20.52 -7.80
N ASP A 41 2.66 19.39 -7.36
CA ASP A 41 2.38 19.13 -5.94
C ASP A 41 2.84 17.71 -5.58
N PRO A 42 3.85 17.56 -4.70
CA PRO A 42 4.28 16.25 -4.21
C PRO A 42 3.17 15.42 -3.53
N LYS A 43 2.07 16.06 -3.10
CA LYS A 43 0.89 15.37 -2.56
C LYS A 43 0.12 14.58 -3.62
N ASP A 44 0.34 14.85 -4.89
CA ASP A 44 -0.26 14.10 -6.01
C ASP A 44 0.56 12.87 -6.39
N ASN A 45 1.68 12.61 -5.70
CA ASN A 45 2.49 11.44 -5.94
C ASN A 45 1.71 10.17 -5.56
N THR A 46 1.65 9.21 -6.49
CA THR A 46 0.98 7.92 -6.30
C THR A 46 1.91 6.75 -6.58
N LEU A 47 1.69 5.65 -5.87
CA LEU A 47 2.37 4.37 -6.10
C LEU A 47 1.30 3.29 -6.23
N ASP A 48 1.31 2.59 -7.35
CA ASP A 48 0.42 1.47 -7.62
C ASP A 48 1.24 0.19 -7.77
N VAL A 49 0.89 -0.86 -7.02
CA VAL A 49 1.49 -2.19 -7.07
C VAL A 49 0.44 -3.18 -7.56
N TRP A 50 0.72 -3.88 -8.66
CA TRP A 50 -0.15 -4.92 -9.22
C TRP A 50 0.41 -6.29 -8.86
N LEU A 51 -0.44 -7.10 -8.23
CA LEU A 51 -0.14 -8.45 -7.78
C LEU A 51 -0.98 -9.45 -8.57
N ARG A 52 -0.34 -10.53 -9.00
CA ARG A 52 -0.96 -11.64 -9.73
C ARG A 52 -0.40 -12.98 -9.27
N GLU A 53 -1.28 -13.92 -8.96
CA GLU A 53 -0.92 -15.32 -8.65
C GLU A 53 -1.10 -16.23 -9.89
N GLY A 54 -2.06 -15.93 -10.75
CA GLY A 54 -2.36 -16.70 -11.96
C GLY A 54 -3.78 -16.45 -12.46
N PRO A 55 -4.18 -17.03 -13.60
CA PRO A 55 -5.43 -16.68 -14.29
C PRO A 55 -6.69 -17.03 -13.47
N TRP A 56 -6.61 -18.01 -12.56
CA TRP A 56 -7.72 -18.49 -11.73
C TRP A 56 -7.96 -17.68 -10.46
N LYS A 57 -7.04 -16.75 -10.16
CA LYS A 57 -7.03 -15.97 -8.93
C LYS A 57 -7.30 -14.51 -9.27
N PRO A 58 -8.04 -13.78 -8.42
CA PRO A 58 -8.27 -12.37 -8.66
C PRO A 58 -6.95 -11.61 -8.63
N ASP A 59 -6.78 -10.62 -9.50
CA ASP A 59 -5.64 -9.71 -9.40
C ASP A 59 -5.85 -8.75 -8.23
N VAL A 60 -4.77 -8.37 -7.55
CA VAL A 60 -4.82 -7.40 -6.45
C VAL A 60 -4.02 -6.16 -6.81
N VAL A 61 -4.60 -4.99 -6.61
CA VAL A 61 -3.93 -3.69 -6.84
C VAL A 61 -3.87 -2.92 -5.54
N ILE A 62 -2.66 -2.55 -5.13
CA ILE A 62 -2.41 -1.69 -3.97
C ILE A 62 -2.12 -0.30 -4.51
N SER A 63 -2.98 0.66 -4.22
CA SER A 63 -2.82 2.04 -4.62
C SER A 63 -2.56 2.91 -3.39
N LEU A 64 -1.43 3.60 -3.39
CA LEU A 64 -1.03 4.57 -2.39
C LEU A 64 -1.04 5.96 -3.01
N ALA A 65 -1.62 6.93 -2.31
CA ALA A 65 -1.62 8.33 -2.75
C ALA A 65 -1.18 9.28 -1.64
N ASN A 66 -0.69 10.46 -2.02
CA ASN A 66 -0.05 11.43 -1.13
C ASN A 66 1.13 10.79 -0.39
N LEU A 67 2.08 10.31 -1.19
CA LEU A 67 3.30 9.65 -0.76
C LEU A 67 4.17 10.60 0.06
N ARG A 68 4.70 10.09 1.17
CA ARG A 68 5.65 10.78 2.06
C ARG A 68 7.06 10.23 1.92
N SER A 69 7.18 8.95 1.59
CA SER A 69 8.47 8.29 1.37
C SER A 69 8.26 7.04 0.51
N VAL A 70 9.22 6.74 -0.37
CA VAL A 70 9.32 5.48 -1.13
C VAL A 70 10.80 5.08 -1.20
N ARG A 71 11.15 3.84 -0.83
CA ARG A 71 12.52 3.30 -0.80
C ARG A 71 12.57 1.79 -1.04
N PRO A 72 13.72 1.27 -1.51
CA PRO A 72 14.30 1.66 -2.79
C PRO A 72 13.31 1.34 -3.92
N TRP A 73 13.41 2.07 -5.02
CA TRP A 73 12.55 1.87 -6.19
C TRP A 73 13.43 1.46 -7.37
N GLU A 74 13.36 0.18 -7.77
CA GLU A 74 13.97 -0.28 -9.02
C GLU A 74 12.91 -0.34 -10.11
N THR A 75 13.03 0.55 -11.10
CA THR A 75 12.20 0.51 -12.31
C THR A 75 12.63 -0.63 -13.21
N GLY A 76 11.67 -1.41 -13.72
CA GLY A 76 11.90 -2.29 -14.87
C GLY A 76 12.36 -3.72 -14.53
N LEU A 77 12.14 -4.18 -13.30
CA LEU A 77 12.23 -5.60 -12.98
C LEU A 77 10.97 -6.31 -13.48
N GLY A 78 11.14 -7.47 -14.12
CA GLY A 78 10.02 -8.31 -14.54
C GLY A 78 9.25 -8.89 -13.36
N VAL A 79 8.34 -9.83 -13.63
CA VAL A 79 7.53 -10.50 -12.61
C VAL A 79 8.41 -10.98 -11.44
N SER A 80 8.11 -10.52 -10.23
CA SER A 80 8.94 -10.74 -9.03
C SER A 80 8.14 -11.39 -7.91
N PHE A 81 8.70 -12.41 -7.25
CA PHE A 81 8.02 -13.10 -6.15
C PHE A 81 8.01 -12.25 -4.86
N ILE A 82 7.09 -12.56 -3.97
CA ILE A 82 6.94 -11.90 -2.68
C ILE A 82 7.41 -12.85 -1.58
N ASP A 83 8.45 -12.46 -0.85
CA ASP A 83 8.90 -13.16 0.36
C ASP A 83 8.14 -12.69 1.60
N GLY A 84 7.59 -11.48 1.56
CA GLY A 84 6.80 -10.90 2.64
C GLY A 84 6.02 -9.68 2.18
N ILE A 85 4.79 -9.55 2.67
CA ILE A 85 3.95 -8.37 2.43
C ILE A 85 3.27 -7.98 3.75
N SER A 86 3.33 -6.69 4.09
CA SER A 86 2.70 -6.16 5.29
C SER A 86 2.26 -4.71 5.07
N LEU A 87 1.18 -4.35 5.74
CA LEU A 87 0.66 -2.99 5.72
C LEU A 87 0.29 -2.58 7.14
N VAL A 88 0.84 -1.46 7.59
CA VAL A 88 0.74 -1.02 8.98
C VAL A 88 0.20 0.40 9.06
N HIS A 89 -0.78 0.61 9.94
CA HIS A 89 -1.27 1.93 10.29
C HIS A 89 -0.26 2.67 11.17
N LEU A 90 0.07 3.90 10.79
CA LEU A 90 0.96 4.80 11.51
C LEU A 90 0.14 5.98 12.05
N PRO A 91 -0.17 6.01 13.36
CA PRO A 91 -1.03 7.05 13.90
C PRO A 91 -0.33 8.42 13.94
N GLU A 92 -1.12 9.48 13.94
CA GLU A 92 -0.64 10.85 14.19
C GLU A 92 -0.07 11.01 15.62
N LEU A 93 0.58 12.15 15.88
CA LEU A 93 1.00 12.47 17.25
C LEU A 93 -0.24 12.66 18.15
N PRO A 94 -0.18 12.25 19.43
CA PRO A 94 1.00 11.80 20.18
C PRO A 94 1.19 10.28 20.22
N LEU A 95 0.36 9.49 19.52
CA LEU A 95 0.41 8.03 19.60
C LEU A 95 1.74 7.50 18.99
N PRO A 96 2.41 6.52 19.59
CA PRO A 96 3.69 6.04 19.07
C PRO A 96 3.50 5.26 17.77
N TRP A 97 4.46 5.38 16.87
CA TRP A 97 4.63 4.44 15.75
C TRP A 97 5.21 3.12 16.26
N PRO A 98 5.00 2.01 15.55
CA PRO A 98 5.69 0.75 15.83
C PRO A 98 7.22 0.94 15.72
N ALA A 99 7.99 0.15 16.48
CA ALA A 99 9.43 0.33 16.63
C ALA A 99 10.16 0.25 15.27
N GLU A 100 9.66 -0.57 14.36
CA GLU A 100 10.20 -0.80 13.02
C GLU A 100 10.03 0.40 12.09
N ALA A 101 9.07 1.29 12.40
CA ALA A 101 8.80 2.51 11.63
C ALA A 101 9.59 3.74 12.16
N VAL A 102 10.30 3.59 13.30
CA VAL A 102 11.10 4.69 13.86
C VAL A 102 12.23 5.06 12.90
N GLY A 103 12.39 6.36 12.63
CA GLY A 103 13.41 6.88 11.72
C GLY A 103 13.08 6.77 10.23
N ARG A 104 11.89 6.25 9.86
CA ARG A 104 11.43 6.20 8.47
C ARG A 104 11.09 7.57 7.91
N LEU A 105 10.38 8.35 8.71
CA LEU A 105 9.96 9.71 8.42
C LEU A 105 10.03 10.50 9.73
N GLU A 106 10.48 11.75 9.64
CA GLU A 106 10.45 12.66 10.79
C GLU A 106 8.99 12.98 11.14
N ARG A 107 8.60 12.70 12.38
CA ARG A 107 7.22 12.92 12.85
C ARG A 107 7.04 14.40 13.22
N SER A 108 5.96 15.02 12.77
CA SER A 108 5.58 16.39 13.11
C SER A 108 4.08 16.49 13.34
N GLU A 109 3.62 17.61 13.92
CA GLU A 109 2.19 17.89 14.14
C GLU A 109 1.43 18.09 12.82
N ASP A 110 2.13 18.40 11.73
CA ASP A 110 1.55 18.59 10.39
C ASP A 110 1.34 17.27 9.63
N LEU A 111 1.86 16.15 10.14
CA LEU A 111 1.66 14.85 9.51
C LEU A 111 0.35 14.22 9.99
N PRO A 112 -0.55 13.88 9.05
CA PRO A 112 -1.76 13.13 9.40
C PRO A 112 -1.40 11.69 9.76
N GLU A 113 -2.41 10.89 10.09
CA GLU A 113 -2.28 9.45 10.07
C GLU A 113 -1.78 8.94 8.71
N LEU A 114 -0.88 7.97 8.74
CA LEU A 114 -0.22 7.41 7.55
C LEU A 114 -0.37 5.90 7.50
N VAL A 115 -0.09 5.34 6.34
CA VAL A 115 0.02 3.91 6.11
C VAL A 115 1.43 3.59 5.65
N TRP A 116 1.97 2.48 6.14
CA TRP A 116 3.26 1.96 5.75
C TRP A 116 3.09 0.60 5.07
N LEU A 117 3.36 0.56 3.76
CA LEU A 117 3.42 -0.67 2.98
C LEU A 117 4.86 -1.17 2.93
N ARG A 118 5.03 -2.47 3.16
CA ARG A 118 6.30 -3.17 2.98
C ARG A 118 6.07 -4.44 2.19
N ILE A 119 6.78 -4.56 1.08
CA ILE A 119 6.92 -5.79 0.31
C ILE A 119 8.40 -6.13 0.26
N THR A 120 8.75 -7.35 0.64
CA THR A 120 10.11 -7.87 0.64
C THR A 120 10.21 -9.03 -0.34
N GLY A 121 11.39 -9.18 -0.96
CA GLY A 121 11.66 -10.21 -1.93
C GLY A 121 12.81 -9.78 -2.85
N PRO A 122 12.94 -10.41 -4.03
CA PRO A 122 13.83 -9.93 -5.08
C PRO A 122 13.57 -8.48 -5.50
N LEU A 123 12.32 -8.04 -5.39
CA LEU A 123 11.91 -6.64 -5.51
C LEU A 123 11.38 -6.16 -4.16
N GLU A 124 11.94 -5.07 -3.64
CA GLU A 124 11.49 -4.44 -2.41
C GLU A 124 10.61 -3.22 -2.70
N VAL A 125 9.52 -3.08 -1.95
CA VAL A 125 8.68 -1.88 -1.93
C VAL A 125 8.52 -1.45 -0.49
N ASP A 126 9.04 -0.28 -0.13
CA ASP A 126 8.87 0.30 1.20
C ASP A 126 8.35 1.74 1.05
N ALA A 127 7.06 1.93 1.33
CA ALA A 127 6.36 3.17 1.01
C ALA A 127 5.47 3.64 2.16
N VAL A 128 5.49 4.96 2.40
CA VAL A 128 4.65 5.64 3.39
C VAL A 128 3.73 6.61 2.67
N ALA A 129 2.43 6.56 2.95
CA ALA A 129 1.42 7.36 2.27
C ALA A 129 0.33 7.84 3.23
N SER A 130 -0.49 8.81 2.81
CA SER A 130 -1.64 9.28 3.60
C SER A 130 -2.96 8.64 3.14
N ILE A 131 -2.94 7.92 2.01
CA ILE A 131 -4.10 7.24 1.44
C ILE A 131 -3.66 5.84 0.99
N VAL A 132 -4.48 4.83 1.32
CA VAL A 132 -4.36 3.47 0.80
C VAL A 132 -5.71 3.03 0.24
N THR A 133 -5.67 2.39 -0.92
CA THR A 133 -6.77 1.56 -1.41
C THR A 133 -6.24 0.22 -1.89
N VAL A 134 -6.91 -0.86 -1.51
CA VAL A 134 -6.64 -2.20 -2.03
C VAL A 134 -7.84 -2.65 -2.84
N TYR A 135 -7.62 -2.93 -4.12
CA TYR A 135 -8.64 -3.40 -5.05
C TYR A 135 -8.38 -4.86 -5.38
N VAL A 136 -9.44 -5.66 -5.41
CA VAL A 136 -9.40 -7.06 -5.83
C VAL A 136 -10.25 -7.17 -7.10
N ALA A 137 -9.59 -7.30 -8.25
CA ALA A 137 -10.25 -7.44 -9.55
C ALA A 137 -10.63 -8.91 -9.78
N GLN A 138 -11.80 -9.16 -10.37
CA GLN A 138 -12.20 -10.53 -10.69
C GLN A 138 -11.18 -11.19 -11.64
N SER A 139 -10.95 -12.49 -11.43
CA SER A 139 -10.12 -13.31 -12.33
C SER A 139 -10.64 -13.22 -13.77
N ASP A 140 -9.71 -13.17 -14.73
CA ASP A 140 -10.02 -13.12 -16.17
C ASP A 140 -10.89 -14.31 -16.62
N ASP A 141 -10.73 -15.49 -16.01
CA ASP A 141 -11.56 -16.67 -16.30
C ASP A 141 -12.96 -16.55 -15.70
N ALA A 142 -13.09 -16.01 -14.48
CA ALA A 142 -14.41 -15.73 -13.89
C ALA A 142 -15.18 -14.69 -14.73
N ALA A 143 -14.48 -13.69 -15.25
CA ALA A 143 -15.04 -12.72 -16.19
C ALA A 143 -15.40 -13.36 -17.55
N SER A 144 -14.63 -14.35 -18.00
CA SER A 144 -14.85 -15.04 -19.29
C SER A 144 -16.01 -16.04 -19.28
N VAL A 145 -16.44 -16.52 -18.12
CA VAL A 145 -17.57 -17.46 -17.96
C VAL A 145 -18.94 -16.76 -17.94
N LEU A 146 -18.98 -15.43 -17.78
CA LEU A 146 -20.20 -14.63 -17.93
C LEU A 146 -20.54 -14.44 -19.42
N ARG A 147 -21.19 -15.45 -20.03
CA ARG A 147 -21.86 -15.36 -21.33
C ARG A 147 -23.37 -15.52 -21.19
#